data_AF-A0A1W9T2E1-F1
#
_entry.id   AF-A0A1W9T2E1-F1
#
_cell.length_a   1.000
_cell.length_b   1.000
_cell.length_c   1.000
_cell.angle_alpha   90.00
_cell.angle_beta   90.00
_cell.angle_gamma   90.00
#
_symmetry.space_group_name_H-M   'P 1'
#
loop_
_entity.id
_entity.type
_entity.pdbx_description
1 polymer ?
#
loop_
_entity_poly.entity_id
_entity_poly.type
_entity_poly.pdbx_seq_one_letter_code
_entity_poly.pdbx_strand_id
1 'polypeptide(L)'
;MRRIVKNGITGSAGFGLKAFSKDDLDSIHYATLQILGQTGIKVLNEDAMEIFHGAGAFVERFNGYAIVKIPSHVVEESIRLSPGNGIFHARNPKDTFVAEPNRVGFTTFGACPNVIDPFTRKARRGTLEDTAGFARVCDYLDEIAVTERSVLAPDVPDGMMFVLSINLCLHQLYP
;
A
#
# COMPACT_ATOMS: atom_id res chain seq x y z
N MET A 1 10.01 -9.11 22.26
CA MET A 1 10.12 -7.75 21.68
C MET A 1 11.58 -7.33 21.76
N ARG A 2 12.33 -7.38 20.66
CA ARG A 2 13.76 -7.02 20.67
C ARG A 2 13.83 -5.48 20.56
N ARG A 3 14.21 -4.81 21.65
CA ARG A 3 14.43 -3.36 21.69
C ARG A 3 15.92 -3.10 21.88
N ILE A 4 16.54 -2.38 20.95
CA ILE A 4 17.88 -1.81 21.11
C ILE A 4 17.82 -0.33 20.70
N VAL A 5 18.20 0.49 21.68
CA VAL A 5 18.45 1.95 21.81
C VAL A 5 17.80 2.93 20.82
N LYS A 6 16.95 3.82 21.36
CA LYS A 6 16.82 5.21 20.90
C LYS A 6 17.30 6.11 22.04
N ASN A 7 18.48 6.73 21.89
CA ASN A 7 18.94 7.87 22.69
C ASN A 7 19.80 8.77 21.79
N GLY A 8 19.45 10.04 21.70
CA GLY A 8 20.38 11.12 21.32
C GLY A 8 20.78 11.29 19.85
N ILE A 9 20.17 10.59 18.88
CA ILE A 9 20.52 10.77 17.46
C ILE A 9 19.40 11.54 16.74
N THR A 10 19.60 12.85 16.53
CA THR A 10 18.91 13.62 15.48
C THR A 10 19.55 13.29 14.14
N GLY A 11 19.41 12.04 13.71
CA GLY A 11 19.81 11.60 12.39
C GLY A 11 18.83 12.13 11.35
N SER A 12 19.29 12.26 10.10
CA SER A 12 18.39 12.30 8.95
C SER A 12 17.57 11.01 8.93
N ALA A 13 16.37 11.07 9.53
CA ALA A 13 15.48 9.94 9.66
C ALA A 13 14.72 9.73 8.33
N GLY A 14 15.24 8.85 7.49
CA GLY A 14 14.65 8.50 6.19
C GLY A 14 14.78 9.59 5.12
N PHE A 15 14.21 9.32 3.95
CA PHE A 15 14.08 10.27 2.84
C PHE A 15 12.91 11.24 3.08
N GLY A 16 12.96 12.00 4.18
CA GLY A 16 11.96 13.03 4.44
C GLY A 16 11.94 14.09 3.33
N LEU A 17 10.81 14.81 3.19
CA LEU A 17 10.62 15.89 2.20
C LEU A 17 11.39 17.18 2.52
N LYS A 18 12.57 17.08 3.15
CA LYS A 18 13.40 18.25 3.55
C LYS A 18 13.97 19.05 2.37
N ALA A 19 13.74 18.60 1.14
CA ALA A 19 14.03 19.36 -0.07
C ALA A 19 13.03 20.50 -0.32
N PHE A 20 11.86 20.46 0.30
CA PHE A 20 10.82 21.49 0.18
C PHE A 20 10.80 22.40 1.42
N SER A 21 10.58 23.69 1.20
CA SER A 21 10.24 24.62 2.28
C SER A 21 8.81 24.35 2.78
N LYS A 22 8.44 24.98 3.90
CA LYS A 22 7.06 24.90 4.40
C LYS A 22 6.07 25.52 3.40
N ASP A 23 6.43 26.65 2.80
CA ASP A 23 5.59 27.34 1.83
C ASP A 23 5.39 26.49 0.56
N ASP A 24 6.40 25.72 0.15
CA ASP A 24 6.27 24.77 -0.97
C ASP A 24 5.27 23.65 -0.63
N LEU A 25 5.34 23.09 0.58
CA LEU A 25 4.43 22.04 1.05
C LEU A 25 2.99 22.55 1.18
N ASP A 26 2.81 23.75 1.76
CA ASP A 26 1.51 24.41 1.88
C ASP A 26 0.93 24.70 0.48
N SER A 27 1.77 25.14 -0.47
CA SER A 27 1.37 25.36 -1.87
C SER A 27 0.89 24.06 -2.54
N ILE A 28 1.61 22.95 -2.37
CA ILE A 28 1.21 21.63 -2.88
C ILE A 28 -0.11 21.18 -2.24
N HIS A 29 -0.27 21.40 -0.94
CA HIS A 29 -1.47 21.03 -0.20
C HIS A 29 -2.69 21.80 -0.72
N TYR A 30 -2.62 23.13 -0.80
CA TYR A 30 -3.74 23.95 -1.29
C TYR A 30 -4.09 23.68 -2.76
N ALA A 31 -3.08 23.45 -3.62
CA ALA A 31 -3.33 23.04 -5.00
C ALA A 31 -4.06 21.68 -5.06
N THR A 32 -3.69 20.73 -4.20
CA THR A 32 -4.37 19.43 -4.09
C THR A 32 -5.82 19.59 -3.64
N LEU A 33 -6.07 20.40 -2.60
CA LEU A 33 -7.42 20.70 -2.12
C LEU A 33 -8.28 21.37 -3.21
N GLN A 34 -7.69 22.28 -3.99
CA GLN A 34 -8.38 22.91 -5.11
C GLN A 34 -8.78 21.89 -6.18
N ILE A 35 -7.86 20.99 -6.58
CA ILE A 35 -8.15 19.93 -7.56
C ILE A 35 -9.28 19.03 -7.04
N LEU A 36 -9.20 18.56 -5.79
CA LEU A 36 -10.23 17.69 -5.22
C LEU A 36 -11.60 18.38 -5.10
N GLY A 37 -11.62 19.67 -4.75
CA GLY A 37 -12.87 20.42 -4.58
C GLY A 37 -13.49 20.95 -5.87
N GLN A 38 -12.68 21.28 -6.88
CA GLN A 38 -13.17 21.88 -8.14
C GLN A 38 -13.27 20.85 -9.28
N THR A 39 -12.25 20.02 -9.45
CA THR A 39 -12.19 18.98 -10.50
C THR A 39 -12.82 17.68 -10.01
N GLY A 40 -12.48 17.23 -8.80
CA GLY A 40 -12.97 15.99 -8.22
C GLY A 40 -12.30 14.73 -8.75
N ILE A 41 -12.82 13.57 -8.32
CA ILE A 41 -12.35 12.24 -8.71
C ILE A 41 -13.48 11.42 -9.35
N LYS A 42 -13.14 10.56 -10.30
CA LYS A 42 -14.10 9.63 -10.91
C LYS A 42 -14.31 8.42 -10.01
N VAL A 43 -15.55 8.22 -9.58
CA VAL A 43 -15.96 7.07 -8.75
C VAL A 43 -16.90 6.18 -9.56
N LEU A 44 -16.61 4.89 -9.59
CA LEU A 44 -17.37 3.88 -10.37
C LEU A 44 -18.36 3.09 -9.49
N ASN A 45 -18.10 3.00 -8.19
CA ASN A 45 -18.88 2.20 -7.26
C ASN A 45 -19.94 3.08 -6.57
N GLU A 46 -21.20 2.63 -6.58
CA GLU A 46 -22.33 3.40 -6.04
C GLU A 46 -22.25 3.57 -4.51
N ASP A 47 -21.87 2.53 -3.76
CA ASP A 47 -21.73 2.61 -2.30
C ASP A 47 -20.69 3.66 -1.89
N ALA A 48 -19.57 3.74 -2.61
CA ALA A 48 -18.56 4.76 -2.42
C ALA A 48 -19.11 6.18 -2.67
N MET A 49 -20.00 6.36 -3.67
CA MET A 49 -20.66 7.64 -3.92
C MET A 49 -21.53 8.07 -2.75
N GLU A 50 -22.29 7.14 -2.15
CA GLU A 50 -23.12 7.42 -0.97
C GLU A 50 -22.27 7.80 0.24
N ILE A 51 -21.15 7.10 0.48
CA ILE A 51 -20.21 7.44 1.54
C ILE A 51 -19.66 8.86 1.35
N PHE A 52 -19.24 9.21 0.14
CA PHE A 52 -18.77 10.57 -0.16
C PHE A 52 -19.86 11.62 0.02
N HIS A 53 -21.08 11.35 -0.48
CA HIS A 53 -22.20 12.27 -0.32
C HIS A 53 -22.55 12.49 1.15
N GLY A 54 -22.61 11.42 1.95
CA GLY A 54 -22.86 11.46 3.38
C GLY A 54 -21.76 12.20 4.17
N ALA A 55 -20.53 12.20 3.67
CA ALA A 55 -19.42 12.99 4.21
C ALA A 55 -19.44 14.47 3.78
N GLY A 56 -20.44 14.91 3.01
CA GLY A 56 -20.58 16.29 2.54
C GLY A 56 -19.91 16.60 1.20
N ALA A 57 -19.44 15.58 0.47
CA ALA A 57 -18.94 15.77 -0.88
C ALA A 57 -20.07 15.99 -1.90
N PHE A 58 -19.78 16.75 -2.95
CA PHE A 58 -20.70 16.94 -4.05
C PHE A 58 -20.52 15.82 -5.08
N VAL A 59 -21.59 15.10 -5.41
CA VAL A 59 -21.57 13.95 -6.30
C VAL A 59 -22.34 14.27 -7.58
N GLU A 60 -21.61 14.46 -8.67
CA GLU A 60 -22.17 14.69 -10.01
C GLU A 60 -22.27 13.36 -10.76
N ARG A 61 -23.49 12.86 -10.95
CA ARG A 61 -23.72 11.53 -11.55
C ARG A 61 -23.76 11.56 -13.07
N PHE A 62 -23.18 10.53 -13.66
CA PHE A 62 -23.14 10.25 -15.10
C PHE A 62 -23.57 8.80 -15.36
N ASN A 63 -23.67 8.41 -16.62
CA ASN A 63 -23.99 7.03 -16.99
C ASN A 63 -22.85 6.08 -16.58
N GLY A 64 -23.05 5.32 -15.50
CA GLY A 64 -22.12 4.31 -14.99
C GLY A 64 -20.98 4.81 -14.11
N TYR A 65 -20.98 6.10 -13.72
CA TYR A 65 -19.99 6.67 -12.79
C TYR A 65 -20.46 8.01 -12.22
N ALA A 66 -19.71 8.56 -11.25
CA ALA A 66 -19.87 9.93 -10.78
C ALA A 66 -18.53 10.66 -10.74
N ILE A 67 -18.56 11.98 -10.84
CA ILE A 67 -17.46 12.84 -10.44
C ILE A 67 -17.76 13.36 -9.03
N VAL A 68 -16.91 12.99 -8.07
CA VAL A 68 -17.02 13.38 -6.67
C VAL A 68 -16.06 14.53 -6.40
N LYS A 69 -16.62 15.69 -6.03
CA LYS A 69 -15.86 16.87 -5.60
C LYS A 69 -15.80 16.92 -4.09
N ILE A 70 -14.60 16.83 -3.54
CA ILE A 70 -14.35 16.67 -2.10
C ILE A 70 -13.97 18.03 -1.51
N PRO A 71 -14.80 18.62 -0.62
CA PRO A 71 -14.47 19.89 0.04
C PRO A 71 -13.20 19.78 0.90
N SER A 72 -12.48 20.89 1.05
CA SER A 72 -11.23 20.92 1.82
C SER A 72 -11.38 20.45 3.26
N HIS A 73 -12.45 20.87 3.94
CA HIS A 73 -12.71 20.48 5.33
C HIS A 73 -12.87 18.96 5.50
N VAL A 74 -13.47 18.27 4.51
CA VAL A 74 -13.63 16.81 4.54
C VAL A 74 -12.26 16.13 4.43
N VAL A 75 -11.39 16.63 3.55
CA VAL A 75 -10.02 16.12 3.38
C VAL A 75 -9.21 16.33 4.65
N GLU A 76 -9.20 17.56 5.18
CA GLU A 76 -8.42 17.91 6.38
C GLU A 76 -8.91 17.20 7.64
N GLU A 77 -10.22 17.03 7.79
CA GLU A 77 -10.80 16.24 8.87
C GLU A 77 -10.44 14.76 8.76
N SER A 78 -10.50 14.19 7.56
CA SER A 78 -10.08 12.81 7.32
C SER A 78 -8.60 12.59 7.65
N ILE A 79 -7.73 13.54 7.30
CA ILE A 79 -6.30 13.49 7.67
C ILE A 79 -6.12 13.53 9.20
N ARG A 80 -6.86 14.41 9.89
CA ARG A 80 -6.80 14.56 11.35
C ARG A 80 -7.31 13.33 12.11
N LEU A 81 -8.34 12.65 11.57
CA LEU A 81 -8.89 11.43 12.15
C LEU A 81 -8.04 10.20 11.84
N SER A 82 -7.19 10.26 10.81
CA SER A 82 -6.29 9.17 10.44
C SER A 82 -5.26 8.90 11.54
N PRO A 83 -5.02 7.63 11.92
CA PRO A 83 -4.02 7.32 12.93
C PRO A 83 -2.62 7.66 12.42
N GLY A 84 -1.79 8.25 13.28
CA GLY A 84 -0.41 8.61 12.95
C GLY A 84 0.55 7.41 12.82
N ASN A 85 0.07 6.20 13.08
CA ASN A 85 0.81 4.95 12.98
C ASN A 85 -0.13 3.78 12.60
N GLY A 86 0.45 2.72 12.04
CA GLY A 86 -0.23 1.46 11.74
C GLY A 86 0.57 0.26 12.25
N ILE A 87 -0.12 -0.83 12.59
CA ILE A 87 0.53 -2.08 13.02
C ILE A 87 0.16 -3.18 12.03
N PHE A 88 1.18 -3.75 11.40
CA PHE A 88 1.09 -4.92 10.54
C PHE A 88 1.36 -6.15 11.39
N HIS A 89 0.29 -6.75 11.89
CA HIS A 89 0.36 -7.93 12.73
C HIS A 89 0.80 -9.15 11.92
N ALA A 90 1.96 -9.69 12.28
CA ALA A 90 2.48 -10.91 11.69
C ALA A 90 1.93 -12.16 12.39
N ARG A 91 1.92 -13.28 11.67
CA ARG A 91 1.57 -14.61 12.22
C ARG A 91 2.44 -14.96 13.44
N ASN A 92 3.74 -14.68 13.35
CA ASN A 92 4.64 -14.73 14.49
C ASN A 92 4.75 -13.31 15.08
N PRO A 93 4.34 -13.07 16.34
CA PRO A 93 4.37 -11.74 16.94
C PRO A 93 5.75 -11.06 16.97
N LYS A 94 6.85 -11.83 16.86
CA LYS A 94 8.22 -11.28 16.79
C LYS A 94 8.47 -10.48 15.52
N ASP A 95 7.73 -10.79 14.45
CA ASP A 95 7.90 -10.21 13.12
C ASP A 95 6.87 -9.11 12.83
N THR A 96 6.11 -8.70 13.87
CA THR A 96 5.14 -7.60 13.74
C THR A 96 5.86 -6.28 13.42
N PHE A 97 5.44 -5.66 12.33
CA PHE A 97 5.96 -4.36 11.90
C PHE A 97 5.03 -3.23 12.36
N VAL A 98 5.61 -2.18 12.94
CA VAL A 98 4.90 -0.96 13.34
C VAL A 98 5.35 0.12 12.39
N ALA A 99 4.45 0.56 11.51
CA ALA A 99 4.66 1.69 10.62
C ALA A 99 4.37 2.97 11.40
N GLU A 100 5.43 3.62 11.86
CA GLU A 100 5.38 4.85 12.63
C GLU A 100 6.36 5.89 12.05
N PRO A 101 6.19 7.18 12.37
CA PRO A 101 7.10 8.21 11.87
C PRO A 101 8.56 7.85 12.13
N ASN A 102 9.40 8.00 11.11
CA ASN A 102 10.83 7.71 11.14
C ASN A 102 11.21 6.23 11.21
N ARG A 103 10.27 5.31 10.98
CA ARG A 103 10.57 3.87 10.80
C ARG A 103 10.27 3.45 9.36
N VAL A 104 11.28 2.92 8.68
CA VAL A 104 11.17 2.43 7.31
C VAL A 104 11.09 0.90 7.35
N GLY A 105 10.14 0.34 6.61
CA GLY A 105 10.05 -1.09 6.34
C GLY A 105 10.07 -1.31 4.84
N PHE A 106 10.88 -2.26 4.37
CA PHE A 106 10.86 -2.66 2.97
C PHE A 106 9.80 -3.74 2.75
N THR A 107 9.17 -3.69 1.59
CA THR A 107 8.23 -4.70 1.10
C THR A 107 8.55 -5.00 -0.35
N THR A 108 8.13 -6.16 -0.82
CA THR A 108 8.11 -6.44 -2.26
C THR A 108 7.11 -5.53 -2.96
N PHE A 109 7.23 -5.45 -4.29
CA PHE A 109 6.19 -4.95 -5.18
C PHE A 109 5.28 -6.10 -5.64
N GLY A 110 3.99 -5.83 -5.74
CA GLY A 110 2.93 -6.81 -5.87
C GLY A 110 2.40 -6.98 -7.28
N ALA A 111 1.71 -8.10 -7.49
CA ALA A 111 0.91 -8.36 -8.69
C ALA A 111 1.66 -8.32 -10.04
N CYS A 112 2.95 -8.64 -10.07
CA CYS A 112 3.70 -8.75 -11.32
C CYS A 112 3.12 -9.85 -12.24
N PRO A 113 2.70 -9.54 -13.47
CA PRO A 113 2.12 -10.53 -14.39
C PRO A 113 3.16 -11.48 -14.99
N ASN A 114 4.41 -11.01 -15.09
CA ASN A 114 5.51 -11.73 -15.69
C ASN A 114 6.70 -11.75 -14.72
N VAL A 115 7.52 -12.78 -14.83
CA VAL A 115 8.77 -12.95 -14.09
C VAL A 115 9.93 -13.12 -15.06
N ILE A 116 11.10 -12.62 -14.66
CA ILE A 116 12.36 -12.97 -15.32
C ILE A 116 12.87 -14.23 -14.65
N ASP A 117 12.90 -15.32 -15.40
CA ASP A 117 13.43 -16.59 -14.91
C ASP A 117 14.91 -16.42 -14.51
N PRO A 118 15.30 -16.77 -13.27
CA PRO A 118 16.64 -16.46 -12.76
C PRO A 118 17.75 -17.25 -13.47
N PHE A 119 17.41 -18.40 -14.08
CA PHE A 119 18.38 -19.27 -14.76
C PHE A 119 18.48 -18.93 -16.25
N THR A 120 17.34 -18.86 -16.93
CA THR A 120 17.29 -18.64 -18.39
C THR A 120 17.34 -17.17 -18.77
N ARG A 121 17.10 -16.26 -17.81
CA ARG A 121 16.99 -14.79 -18.00
C ARG A 121 15.89 -14.36 -18.97
N LYS A 122 14.94 -15.24 -19.29
CA LYS A 122 13.81 -14.96 -20.17
C LYS A 122 12.59 -14.52 -19.38
N ALA A 123 11.84 -13.57 -19.93
CA ALA A 123 10.54 -13.21 -19.39
C ALA A 123 9.51 -14.30 -19.70
N ARG A 124 8.76 -14.72 -18.70
CA ARG A 124 7.63 -15.65 -18.83
C ARG A 124 6.48 -15.24 -17.92
N ARG A 125 5.31 -15.84 -18.12
CA ARG A 125 4.18 -15.68 -17.20
C ARG A 125 4.59 -16.18 -15.81
N GLY A 126 4.12 -15.47 -14.79
CA GLY A 126 4.23 -15.93 -13.42
C GLY A 126 3.45 -17.22 -13.20
N THR A 127 3.86 -17.97 -12.19
CA THR A 127 3.19 -19.18 -11.73
C THR A 127 2.90 -19.10 -10.24
N LEU A 128 2.10 -20.03 -9.75
CA LEU A 128 1.91 -20.20 -8.31
C LEU A 128 3.23 -20.56 -7.61
N GLU A 129 4.08 -21.35 -8.27
CA GLU A 129 5.41 -21.71 -7.78
C GLU A 129 6.33 -20.49 -7.63
N ASP A 130 6.29 -19.55 -8.57
CA ASP A 130 7.04 -18.29 -8.43
C ASP A 130 6.60 -17.53 -7.18
N THR A 131 5.29 -17.46 -6.94
CA THR A 131 4.73 -16.81 -5.74
C THR A 131 5.26 -17.45 -4.46
N ALA A 132 5.31 -18.79 -4.39
CA ALA A 132 5.91 -19.49 -3.25
C ALA A 132 7.42 -19.22 -3.12
N GLY A 133 8.15 -19.21 -4.25
CA GLY A 133 9.57 -18.88 -4.30
C GLY A 133 9.87 -17.48 -3.74
N PHE A 134 9.13 -16.47 -4.20
CA PHE A 134 9.28 -15.10 -3.70
C PHE A 134 8.93 -15.00 -2.21
N ALA A 135 7.86 -15.65 -1.76
CA ALA A 135 7.51 -15.67 -0.34
C ALA A 135 8.65 -16.25 0.53
N ARG A 136 9.30 -17.34 0.09
CA ARG A 136 10.46 -17.91 0.79
C ARG A 136 11.67 -16.98 0.81
N VAL A 137 11.95 -16.29 -0.30
CA VAL A 137 13.04 -15.30 -0.35
C VAL A 137 12.76 -14.15 0.61
N CYS A 138 11.52 -13.66 0.66
CA CYS A 138 11.14 -12.57 1.56
C CYS A 138 11.23 -12.98 3.04
N ASP A 139 10.83 -14.21 3.37
CA ASP A 139 10.93 -14.73 4.73
C ASP A 139 12.38 -14.91 5.21
N TYR A 140 13.31 -15.19 4.27
CA TYR A 140 14.73 -15.33 4.59
C TYR A 140 15.43 -13.98 4.81
N LEU A 141 14.94 -12.89 4.20
CA LEU A 141 15.59 -11.58 4.23
C LEU A 141 15.12 -10.74 5.42
N ASP A 142 16.02 -10.53 6.39
CA ASP A 142 15.77 -9.70 7.58
C ASP A 142 15.37 -8.25 7.24
N GLU A 143 15.72 -7.76 6.05
CA GLU A 143 15.38 -6.42 5.58
C GLU A 143 13.92 -6.26 5.13
N ILE A 144 13.23 -7.36 4.79
CA ILE A 144 11.84 -7.33 4.34
C ILE A 144 10.92 -7.34 5.56
N ALA A 145 10.28 -6.20 5.82
CA ALA A 145 9.41 -6.00 6.98
C ALA A 145 8.00 -6.55 6.78
N VAL A 146 7.51 -6.51 5.54
CA VAL A 146 6.17 -6.99 5.15
C VAL A 146 6.30 -7.69 3.80
N THR A 147 5.65 -8.84 3.66
CA THR A 147 5.56 -9.53 2.38
C THR A 147 4.17 -9.31 1.79
N GLU A 148 4.13 -8.82 0.56
CA GLU A 148 2.92 -8.84 -0.26
C GLU A 148 3.04 -9.87 -1.37
N ARG A 149 1.90 -10.26 -1.96
CA ARG A 149 1.89 -11.19 -3.08
C ARG A 149 2.58 -10.56 -4.29
N SER A 150 3.81 -10.98 -4.55
CA SER A 150 4.68 -10.37 -5.57
C SER A 150 4.28 -10.70 -7.01
N VAL A 151 3.74 -11.89 -7.28
CA VAL A 151 3.49 -12.41 -8.64
C VAL A 151 2.03 -12.82 -8.84
N LEU A 152 1.48 -12.56 -10.03
CA LEU A 152 0.20 -13.13 -10.48
C LEU A 152 0.43 -14.55 -11.01
N ALA A 153 -0.42 -15.46 -10.56
CA ALA A 153 -0.39 -16.89 -10.91
C ALA A 153 -1.61 -17.22 -11.81
N PRO A 154 -1.56 -16.92 -13.12
CA PRO A 154 -2.61 -17.27 -14.08
C PRO A 154 -2.66 -18.78 -14.41
N ASP A 155 -1.73 -19.57 -13.89
CA ASP A 155 -1.67 -21.03 -14.03
C ASP A 155 -2.67 -21.77 -13.12
N VAL A 156 -3.38 -21.05 -12.25
CA VAL A 156 -4.45 -21.60 -11.40
C VAL A 156 -5.83 -21.10 -11.85
N PRO A 157 -6.94 -21.78 -11.47
CA PRO A 157 -8.29 -21.37 -11.87
C PRO A 157 -8.65 -19.94 -11.46
N ASP A 158 -9.38 -19.26 -12.36
CA ASP A 158 -9.92 -17.91 -12.13
C ASP A 158 -10.81 -17.91 -10.87
N GLY A 159 -10.41 -17.11 -9.88
CA GLY A 159 -11.04 -17.05 -8.55
C GLY A 159 -10.24 -17.73 -7.43
N MET A 160 -9.36 -18.69 -7.74
CA MET A 160 -8.50 -19.34 -6.74
C MET A 160 -7.16 -18.62 -6.56
N MET A 161 -6.73 -17.83 -7.54
CA MET A 161 -5.44 -17.13 -7.54
C MET A 161 -5.18 -16.36 -6.24
N PHE A 162 -6.14 -15.54 -5.78
CA PHE A 162 -5.97 -14.74 -4.57
C PHE A 162 -5.88 -15.61 -3.31
N VAL A 163 -6.77 -16.60 -3.19
CA VAL A 163 -6.84 -17.49 -2.01
C VAL A 163 -5.55 -18.30 -1.89
N LEU A 164 -5.11 -18.94 -2.97
CA LEU A 164 -3.90 -19.76 -2.99
C LEU A 164 -2.65 -18.91 -2.71
N SER A 165 -2.57 -17.72 -3.32
CA SER A 165 -1.42 -16.84 -3.11
C SER A 165 -1.30 -16.34 -1.67
N ILE A 166 -2.42 -15.97 -1.03
CA ILE A 166 -2.42 -15.56 0.38
C ILE A 166 -2.07 -16.75 1.28
N ASN A 167 -2.63 -17.93 1.01
CA ASN A 167 -2.31 -19.15 1.76
C ASN A 167 -0.81 -19.46 1.70
N LEU A 168 -0.17 -19.31 0.54
CA LEU A 168 1.27 -19.48 0.39
C LEU A 168 2.07 -18.46 1.20
N CYS A 169 1.69 -17.19 1.18
CA CYS A 169 2.36 -16.16 1.99
C CYS A 169 2.25 -16.46 3.49
N LEU A 170 1.11 -17.02 3.93
CA LEU A 170 0.86 -17.30 5.35
C LEU A 170 1.52 -18.59 5.84
N HIS A 171 1.60 -19.62 5.00
CA HIS A 171 2.00 -20.96 5.46
C HIS A 171 3.28 -21.47 4.79
N GLN A 172 3.80 -20.79 3.77
CA GLN A 172 4.96 -21.22 2.98
C GLN A 172 4.80 -22.67 2.46
N LEU A 173 3.57 -23.04 2.11
CA LEU A 173 3.19 -24.42 1.75
C LEU A 173 3.63 -24.73 0.33
N TYR A 174 4.93 -24.89 0.10
CA TYR A 174 5.42 -25.87 -0.87
C TYR A 174 6.78 -26.36 -0.37
N PRO A 175 6.98 -27.69 -0.25
CA PRO A 175 8.27 -28.28 0.10
C PRO A 175 9.36 -27.94 -0.92
#